data_AF-A0A6L5EJJ0-F1
#
_entry.id   AF-A0A6L5EJJ0-F1
#
_cell.length_a   1.000
_cell.length_b   1.000
_cell.length_c   1.000
_cell.angle_alpha   90.00
_cell.angle_beta   90.00
_cell.angle_gamma   90.00
#
_symmetry.space_group_name_H-M   'P 1'
#
loop_
_entity.id
_entity.type
_entity.pdbx_description
1 polymer ?
#
loop_
_entity_poly.entity_id
_entity_poly.type
_entity_poly.pdbx_seq_one_letter_code
_entity_poly.pdbx_strand_id
1 'polypeptide(L)'
;TTHWQYGPESLVRYNGSAAFEIQGENAAGFSSGAAMDKMEKLADSLPAGSTWAWSGISLQEKLASGQAMRLYAISILVVFLCLAALYESWSVPFSVMLVVPLGVIGALLATWMRGLENDVYF
;
A
#
# COMPACT_ATOMS: atom_id res chain seq x y z
N THR A 1 36.23 9.87 -42.87
CA THR A 1 36.49 8.58 -42.19
C THR A 1 35.22 8.17 -41.50
N THR A 2 34.83 6.89 -41.56
CA THR A 2 33.56 6.41 -41.00
C THR A 2 33.88 5.49 -39.83
N HIS A 3 33.27 5.72 -38.67
CA HIS A 3 33.47 4.93 -37.45
C HIS A 3 32.13 4.57 -36.80
N TRP A 4 32.08 3.41 -36.16
CA TRP A 4 30.90 2.95 -35.43
C TRP A 4 30.70 3.76 -34.14
N GLN A 5 29.45 4.09 -33.83
CA GLN A 5 29.06 4.76 -32.59
C GLN A 5 27.87 4.06 -31.97
N TYR A 6 27.79 4.12 -30.65
CA TYR A 6 26.63 3.66 -29.90
C TYR A 6 25.61 4.78 -29.78
N GLY A 7 24.35 4.43 -30.04
CA GLY A 7 23.20 5.29 -29.80
C GLY A 7 22.11 4.51 -29.04
N PRO A 8 21.28 5.21 -28.25
CA PRO A 8 20.15 4.57 -27.58
C PRO A 8 19.12 4.09 -28.61
N GLU A 9 18.65 2.85 -28.46
CA GLU A 9 17.58 2.28 -29.31
C GLU A 9 16.22 2.91 -29.01
N SER A 10 16.00 3.34 -27.76
CA SER A 10 14.80 4.04 -27.32
C SER A 10 15.14 5.13 -26.31
N LEU A 11 14.42 6.24 -26.39
CA LEU A 11 14.49 7.36 -25.45
C LEU A 11 13.16 7.47 -24.71
N VAL A 12 13.18 7.09 -23.43
CA VAL A 12 12.01 7.20 -22.56
C VAL A 12 12.04 8.54 -21.81
N ARG A 13 10.87 9.14 -21.63
CA ARG A 13 10.71 10.38 -20.85
C ARG A 13 9.56 10.22 -19.86
N TYR A 14 9.76 10.75 -18.67
CA TYR A 14 8.75 10.81 -17.63
C TYR A 14 8.56 12.26 -17.18
N ASN A 15 7.32 12.76 -17.22
CA ASN A 15 6.98 14.16 -16.91
C ASN A 15 7.88 15.19 -17.63
N GLY A 16 8.18 14.94 -18.91
CA GLY A 16 9.01 15.84 -19.73
C GLY A 16 10.52 15.72 -19.52
N SER A 17 11.00 14.96 -18.53
CA SER A 17 12.43 14.71 -18.29
C SER A 17 12.87 13.37 -18.91
N ALA A 18 14.13 13.26 -19.34
CA ALA A 18 14.69 11.98 -19.77
C ALA A 18 14.73 11.02 -18.58
N ALA A 19 14.21 9.81 -18.76
CA ALA A 19 14.02 8.86 -17.68
C ALA A 19 14.29 7.43 -18.15
N PHE A 20 14.59 6.56 -17.20
CA PHE A 20 14.62 5.12 -17.41
C PHE A 20 13.51 4.49 -16.58
N GLU A 21 12.74 3.61 -17.19
CA GLU A 21 11.73 2.84 -16.48
C GLU A 21 12.38 1.64 -15.81
N ILE A 22 12.09 1.45 -14.52
CA ILE A 22 12.56 0.32 -13.73
C ILE A 22 11.32 -0.41 -13.22
N GLN A 23 11.24 -1.70 -13.54
CA GLN A 23 10.16 -2.58 -13.10
C GLN A 23 10.72 -3.66 -12.19
N GLY A 24 9.92 -4.10 -11.24
CA GLY A 24 10.29 -5.15 -10.29
C GLY A 24 9.10 -5.53 -9.41
N GLU A 25 9.25 -6.66 -8.74
CA GLU A 25 8.27 -7.20 -7.79
C GLU A 25 8.90 -7.35 -6.40
N ASN A 26 8.05 -7.46 -5.38
CA ASN A 26 8.45 -7.75 -4.02
C ASN A 26 9.01 -9.17 -3.91
N ALA A 27 10.03 -9.34 -3.06
CA ALA A 27 10.51 -10.68 -2.71
C ALA A 27 9.44 -11.43 -1.88
N ALA A 28 9.45 -12.76 -1.96
CA ALA A 28 8.53 -13.60 -1.21
C ALA A 28 8.56 -13.28 0.30
N GLY A 29 7.37 -13.08 0.88
CA GLY A 29 7.21 -12.74 2.29
C GLY A 29 7.34 -11.25 2.63
N PHE A 30 7.57 -10.37 1.65
CA PHE A 30 7.54 -8.92 1.84
C PHE A 30 6.31 -8.30 1.17
N SER A 31 5.81 -7.20 1.72
CA SER A 31 4.73 -6.43 1.07
C SER A 31 5.27 -5.57 -0.08
N SER A 32 4.38 -5.18 -1.00
CA SER A 32 4.64 -4.19 -2.04
C SER A 32 5.17 -2.87 -1.46
N GLY A 33 4.53 -2.36 -0.40
CA GLY A 33 4.98 -1.15 0.31
C GLY A 33 6.41 -1.27 0.87
N ALA A 34 6.80 -2.42 1.40
CA ALA A 34 8.17 -2.64 1.88
C ALA A 34 9.20 -2.63 0.74
N ALA A 35 8.85 -3.17 -0.43
CA ALA A 35 9.68 -3.10 -1.61
C ALA A 35 9.81 -1.66 -2.14
N MET A 36 8.71 -0.90 -2.14
CA MET A 36 8.71 0.52 -2.50
C MET A 36 9.60 1.34 -1.57
N ASP A 37 9.45 1.20 -0.24
CA ASP A 37 10.28 1.90 0.74
C ASP A 37 11.78 1.59 0.56
N LYS A 38 12.11 0.35 0.17
CA LYS A 38 13.49 -0.03 -0.10
C LYS A 38 14.02 0.61 -1.39
N MET A 39 13.20 0.66 -2.44
CA MET A 39 13.54 1.33 -3.69
C MET A 39 13.74 2.82 -3.50
N GLU A 40 12.91 3.49 -2.70
CA GLU A 40 13.11 4.91 -2.35
C GLU A 40 14.47 5.13 -1.68
N LYS A 41 14.83 4.29 -0.70
CA LYS A 41 16.15 4.36 -0.03
C LYS A 41 17.32 4.15 -0.98
N LEU A 42 17.18 3.26 -1.98
CA LEU A 42 18.20 3.03 -3.00
C LEU A 42 18.27 4.21 -3.97
N ALA A 43 17.13 4.75 -4.39
CA ALA A 43 17.07 5.88 -5.29
C ALA A 43 17.64 7.16 -4.65
N ASP A 44 17.44 7.34 -3.34
CA ASP A 44 18.04 8.44 -2.57
C ASP A 44 19.56 8.31 -2.40
N SER A 45 20.13 7.13 -2.63
CA SER A 45 21.59 6.91 -2.60
C SER A 45 22.30 7.21 -3.91
N LEU A 46 21.55 7.58 -4.96
CA LEU A 46 22.10 7.92 -6.27
C LEU A 46 22.83 9.28 -6.26
N PRO A 47 23.72 9.54 -7.24
CA PRO A 47 24.45 10.80 -7.33
C PRO A 47 23.55 12.03 -7.40
N ALA A 48 24.00 13.15 -6.83
CA ALA A 48 23.26 14.40 -6.84
C ALA A 48 22.82 14.80 -8.26
N GLY A 49 21.53 15.10 -8.42
CA GLY A 49 20.91 15.44 -9.71
C GLY A 49 20.04 14.33 -10.30
N SER A 50 20.11 13.10 -9.79
CA SER A 50 19.11 12.07 -10.11
C SER A 50 17.81 12.32 -9.37
N THR A 51 16.69 12.24 -10.08
CA THR A 51 15.34 12.26 -9.51
C THR A 51 14.64 10.95 -9.81
N TRP A 52 13.67 10.60 -8.98
CA TRP A 52 12.86 9.41 -9.15
C TRP A 52 11.38 9.75 -8.95
N ALA A 53 10.50 8.97 -9.56
CA ALA A 53 9.06 9.12 -9.41
C ALA A 53 8.37 7.76 -9.62
N TRP A 54 7.33 7.52 -8.82
CA TRP A 54 6.46 6.35 -8.98
C TRP A 54 5.46 6.58 -10.11
N SER A 55 5.16 5.52 -10.87
CA SER A 55 4.17 5.53 -11.95
C SER A 55 3.16 4.39 -11.77
N GLY A 56 2.03 4.46 -12.49
CA GLY A 56 1.04 3.38 -12.56
C GLY A 56 0.50 2.93 -11.19
N ILE A 57 0.57 1.63 -10.94
CA ILE A 57 0.01 0.98 -9.75
C ILE A 57 0.76 1.41 -8.48
N SER A 58 2.09 1.52 -8.51
CA SER A 58 2.87 1.96 -7.34
C SER A 58 2.50 3.39 -6.92
N LEU A 59 2.20 4.27 -7.88
CA LEU A 59 1.72 5.61 -7.58
C LEU A 59 0.34 5.58 -6.90
N GLN A 60 -0.58 4.75 -7.40
CA GLN A 60 -1.90 4.57 -6.80
C GLN A 60 -1.80 3.99 -5.39
N GLU A 61 -0.93 3.01 -5.17
CA GLU A 61 -0.66 2.43 -3.86
C GLU A 61 -0.16 3.51 -2.88
N LYS A 62 0.78 4.35 -3.30
CA LYS A 62 1.27 5.47 -2.48
C LYS A 62 0.18 6.49 -2.14
N LEU A 63 -0.72 6.78 -3.08
CA LEU A 63 -1.84 7.70 -2.86
C LEU A 63 -2.95 7.11 -1.97
N ALA A 64 -3.22 5.82 -2.09
CA ALA A 64 -4.21 5.11 -1.29
C ALA A 64 -3.69 4.77 0.11
N SER A 65 -2.37 4.70 0.28
CA SER A 65 -1.71 4.40 1.55
C SER A 65 -2.19 5.32 2.68
N GLY A 66 -2.63 4.71 3.78
CA GLY A 66 -3.07 5.42 5.00
C GLY A 66 -4.51 5.92 5.00
N GLN A 67 -5.29 5.81 3.92
CA GLN A 67 -6.71 6.20 3.93
C GLN A 67 -7.61 5.19 4.67
N ALA A 68 -7.28 3.90 4.58
CA ALA A 68 -8.07 2.83 5.19
C ALA A 68 -8.30 3.03 6.69
N MET A 69 -7.26 3.39 7.45
CA MET A 69 -7.35 3.59 8.90
C MET A 69 -8.33 4.72 9.26
N ARG A 70 -8.34 5.81 8.48
CA ARG A 70 -9.24 6.95 8.72
C ARG A 70 -10.69 6.57 8.45
N LEU A 71 -10.93 5.82 7.37
CA LEU A 71 -12.26 5.33 7.01
C LEU A 71 -12.79 4.34 8.06
N TYR A 72 -11.96 3.41 8.53
CA TYR A 72 -12.35 2.49 9.59
C TYR A 72 -12.64 3.20 10.91
N ALA A 73 -11.84 4.21 11.29
CA ALA A 73 -12.10 4.98 12.50
C ALA A 73 -13.47 5.68 12.46
N ILE A 74 -13.82 6.31 11.33
CA ILE A 74 -15.13 6.94 11.14
C ILE A 74 -16.24 5.87 11.14
N SER A 75 -16.03 4.75 10.45
CA SER A 75 -17.00 3.64 10.41
C SER A 75 -17.30 3.09 11.80
N ILE A 76 -16.27 2.80 12.60
CA ILE A 76 -16.41 2.30 13.97
C ILE A 76 -17.16 3.33 14.84
N LEU A 77 -16.84 4.62 14.70
CA LEU A 77 -17.52 5.69 15.41
C LEU A 77 -19.01 5.75 15.05
N VAL A 78 -19.35 5.65 13.76
CA VAL A 78 -20.75 5.66 13.32
C VAL A 78 -21.50 4.42 13.83
N VAL A 79 -20.90 3.23 13.72
CA VAL A 79 -21.48 1.99 14.27
C VAL A 79 -21.72 2.11 15.78
N PHE A 80 -20.74 2.64 16.51
CA PHE A 80 -20.87 2.90 17.94
C PHE A 80 -22.05 3.83 18.26
N LEU A 81 -22.19 4.95 17.54
CA LEU A 81 -23.29 5.90 17.74
C LEU A 81 -24.65 5.28 17.42
N CYS A 82 -24.76 4.49 16.34
CA CYS A 82 -25.98 3.77 16.01
C CYS A 82 -26.39 2.78 17.11
N LEU A 83 -25.43 2.02 17.66
CA LEU A 83 -25.68 1.10 18.76
C LEU A 83 -26.04 1.85 20.05
N ALA A 84 -25.38 2.98 20.33
CA ALA A 84 -25.66 3.78 21.52
C ALA A 84 -27.09 4.34 21.48
N ALA A 85 -27.54 4.81 20.31
CA ALA A 85 -28.91 5.25 20.11
C ALA A 85 -29.93 4.10 20.19
N LEU A 86 -29.61 2.92 19.65
CA LEU A 86 -30.49 1.74 19.68
C LEU A 86 -30.72 1.20 21.09
N TYR A 87 -29.66 1.15 21.91
CA TYR A 87 -29.70 0.63 23.27
C TYR A 87 -29.96 1.72 24.33
N GLU A 88 -30.10 2.98 23.91
CA GLU A 88 -30.24 4.15 24.78
C GLU A 88 -29.14 4.21 25.87
N SER A 89 -27.94 3.70 25.55
CA SER A 89 -26.85 3.51 26.49
C SER A 89 -25.49 3.59 25.81
N TRP A 90 -24.56 4.30 26.44
CA TRP A 90 -23.19 4.44 25.98
C TRP A 90 -22.28 3.27 26.35
N SER A 91 -22.72 2.41 27.29
CA SER A 91 -21.91 1.28 27.78
C SER A 91 -22.13 0.00 26.98
N VAL A 92 -23.38 -0.28 26.58
CA VAL A 92 -23.74 -1.52 25.85
C VAL A 92 -22.99 -1.67 24.51
N PRO A 93 -22.79 -0.61 23.69
CA PRO A 93 -22.06 -0.73 22.43
C PRO A 93 -20.62 -1.26 22.58
N PHE A 94 -19.94 -0.97 23.69
CA PHE A 94 -18.59 -1.51 23.94
C PHE A 94 -18.60 -3.03 24.02
N SER A 95 -19.57 -3.61 24.72
CA SER A 95 -19.71 -5.07 24.82
C SER A 95 -19.92 -5.73 23.46
N VAL A 96 -20.64 -5.07 22.55
CA VAL A 96 -20.86 -5.56 21.18
C VAL A 96 -19.58 -5.42 20.35
N MET A 97 -18.89 -4.28 20.41
CA MET A 97 -17.67 -4.05 19.61
C MET A 97 -16.51 -4.99 19.97
N LEU A 98 -16.47 -5.54 21.19
CA LEU A 98 -15.45 -6.52 21.60
C LEU A 98 -15.50 -7.84 20.82
N VAL A 99 -16.58 -8.10 20.07
CA VAL A 99 -16.65 -9.26 19.17
C VAL A 99 -15.79 -9.10 17.92
N VAL A 100 -15.51 -7.86 17.50
CA VAL A 100 -14.81 -7.56 16.23
C VAL A 100 -13.39 -8.14 16.19
N PRO A 101 -12.54 -7.93 17.23
CA PRO A 101 -11.20 -8.53 17.25
C PRO A 101 -11.22 -10.06 17.17
N LEU A 102 -12.22 -10.73 17.78
CA LEU A 102 -12.34 -12.19 17.70
C LEU A 102 -12.56 -12.66 16.26
N GLY A 103 -13.40 -11.96 15.50
CA GLY A 103 -13.64 -12.24 14.08
C GLY A 103 -12.37 -12.04 13.23
N VAL A 104 -11.67 -10.93 13.45
CA VAL A 104 -10.43 -10.60 12.73
C VAL A 104 -9.34 -11.65 13.01
N ILE A 105 -9.15 -12.05 14.27
CA ILE A 105 -8.18 -13.09 14.62
C ILE A 105 -8.51 -14.42 13.93
N GLY A 106 -9.79 -14.82 13.91
CA GLY A 106 -10.21 -16.04 13.23
C GLY A 106 -9.92 -16.02 11.73
N ALA A 107 -10.19 -14.90 11.06
CA ALA A 107 -9.89 -14.71 9.64
C ALA A 107 -8.39 -14.77 9.37
N LEU A 108 -7.59 -14.00 10.13
CA LEU A 108 -6.14 -13.96 10.00
C LEU A 108 -5.48 -15.33 10.26
N LEU A 109 -5.97 -16.08 11.26
CA LEU A 109 -5.48 -17.44 11.51
C LEU A 109 -5.79 -18.37 10.34
N ALA A 110 -7.00 -18.29 9.78
CA ALA A 110 -7.40 -19.12 8.66
C ALA A 110 -6.61 -18.81 7.38
N THR A 111 -6.39 -17.53 7.06
CA THR A 111 -5.58 -17.11 5.90
C THR A 111 -4.12 -17.47 6.10
N TRP A 112 -3.57 -17.25 7.30
CA TRP A 112 -2.19 -17.61 7.62
C TRP A 112 -1.94 -19.12 7.53
N MET A 113 -2.81 -19.96 8.09
CA MET A 113 -2.70 -21.43 7.99
C MET A 113 -2.79 -21.93 6.55
N ARG A 114 -3.49 -21.20 5.68
CA ARG A 114 -3.71 -21.57 4.28
C ARG A 114 -2.69 -20.93 3.33
N GLY A 115 -1.78 -20.11 3.85
CA GLY A 115 -0.78 -19.39 3.06
C GLY A 115 -1.38 -18.38 2.08
N LEU A 116 -2.55 -17.84 2.40
CA LEU A 116 -3.21 -16.83 1.58
C LEU A 116 -2.65 -15.43 1.90
N GLU A 117 -2.58 -14.58 0.87
CA GLU A 117 -2.18 -13.19 1.01
C GLU A 117 -3.31 -12.36 1.63
N ASN A 118 -2.94 -11.27 2.30
CA ASN A 118 -3.89 -10.29 2.83
C ASN A 118 -4.21 -9.28 1.72
N ASP A 119 -5.27 -9.55 0.97
CA ASP A 119 -5.69 -8.78 -0.20
C ASP A 119 -7.12 -8.21 -0.01
N VAL A 120 -7.71 -7.63 -1.06
CA VAL A 120 -9.06 -7.03 -0.97
C VAL A 120 -10.14 -8.08 -0.68
N TYR A 121 -9.88 -9.36 -0.97
CA TYR A 121 -10.82 -10.45 -0.80
C TYR A 121 -10.58 -11.26 0.47
N PHE A 122 -9.34 -11.32 0.98
CA PHE A 122 -8.96 -12.16 2.12
C PHE A 122 -8.07 -11.45 3.12
#